data_AF-A0A6L6BP09-F1
#
_entry.id   AF-A0A6L6BP09-F1
#
_cell.length_a   1.000
_cell.length_b   1.000
_cell.length_c   1.000
_cell.angle_alpha   90.00
_cell.angle_beta   90.00
_cell.angle_gamma   90.00
#
_symmetry.space_group_name_H-M   'P 1'
#
loop_
_entity.id
_entity.type
_entity.pdbx_description
1 polymer ?
#
loop_
_entity_poly.entity_id
_entity_poly.type
_entity_poly.pdbx_seq_one_letter_code
_entity_poly.pdbx_strand_id
1 'polypeptide(L)'
;MAVDRRSTRLASLGVVALVLFAALVMRMWFLQVVDAPALEQRVQANKTRTVKLLPERGRIFDREGRIMADNERILTITVAWEAMGSEGSVVDTKDRLELFGRLSKVLDMSVSDMEERFTSNKYSPLLPMPLAEGVSEETAAYLIERNEDFPGIDFVAQWKREYPLAPLAAHVVGYLGSITENDVAQYLDVGYDLNERVGQFGVEKIYERYLRGKPGYVKYEIDSRGTILKVVERIEPIAGNDLQLAIDLDYQQYAEQALETQLLVRRFVETCQAKDSKQQVVKPQFAECENLKSPAGSVVMMDYSTGEVLALASYPTFDNRWFNSGISSDKFREIFPKT
;
A
#
# COMPACT_ATOMS: atom_id res chain seq x y z
N MET A 1 63.09 62.87 15.79
CA MET A 1 62.85 61.47 15.35
C MET A 1 61.52 61.47 14.60
N ALA A 2 61.56 61.62 13.26
CA ALA A 2 60.33 61.60 12.46
C ALA A 2 59.84 60.15 12.40
N VAL A 3 58.77 59.84 13.13
CA VAL A 3 58.13 58.52 13.05
C VAL A 3 57.62 58.35 11.62
N ASP A 4 58.24 57.42 10.89
CA ASP A 4 57.96 57.16 9.49
C ASP A 4 56.51 56.67 9.34
N ARG A 5 55.62 57.56 8.87
CA ARG A 5 54.18 57.30 8.77
C ARG A 5 53.84 56.18 7.78
N ARG A 6 54.80 55.77 6.94
CA ARG A 6 54.63 54.62 6.02
C ARG A 6 54.84 53.30 6.74
N SER A 7 55.84 53.19 7.62
CA SER A 7 56.10 51.98 8.39
C SER A 7 55.00 51.68 9.41
N THR A 8 54.39 52.73 10.01
CA THR A 8 53.25 52.56 10.92
C THR A 8 51.96 52.10 10.22
N ARG A 9 51.70 52.56 8.99
CA ARG A 9 50.56 52.10 8.17
C ARG A 9 50.73 50.65 7.69
N LEU A 10 51.94 50.28 7.28
CA LEU A 10 52.27 48.90 6.91
C LEU A 10 52.17 47.97 8.13
N ALA A 11 52.63 48.41 9.31
CA ALA A 11 52.49 47.67 10.55
C ALA A 11 51.02 47.49 10.95
N SER A 12 50.17 48.52 10.84
CA SER A 12 48.74 48.39 11.13
C SER A 12 48.01 47.44 10.18
N LEU A 13 48.36 47.46 8.89
CA LEU A 13 47.84 46.51 7.89
C LEU A 13 48.27 45.08 8.21
N GLY A 14 49.53 44.88 8.62
CA GLY A 14 50.05 43.58 9.04
C GLY A 14 49.34 43.02 10.27
N VAL A 15 49.07 43.87 11.27
CA VAL A 15 48.32 43.47 12.48
C VAL A 15 46.88 43.08 12.14
N VAL A 16 46.20 43.85 11.29
CA VAL A 16 44.84 43.52 10.84
C VAL A 16 44.82 42.19 10.08
N ALA A 17 45.78 41.99 9.17
CA ALA A 17 45.92 40.73 8.45
C ALA A 17 46.17 39.54 9.39
N LEU A 18 47.00 39.71 10.42
CA LEU A 18 47.31 38.68 11.41
C LEU A 18 46.09 38.32 12.28
N VAL A 19 45.29 39.31 12.67
CA VAL A 19 44.04 39.08 13.41
C VAL A 19 43.02 38.34 12.56
N LEU A 20 42.86 38.73 11.28
CA LEU A 20 41.98 38.01 10.35
C LEU A 20 42.44 36.56 10.12
N PHE A 21 43.75 36.35 9.97
CA PHE A 21 44.31 35.01 9.83
C PHE A 21 44.09 34.16 11.08
N ALA A 22 44.31 34.74 12.27
CA ALA A 22 44.03 34.06 13.54
C ALA A 22 42.55 33.70 13.69
N ALA A 23 41.63 34.58 13.26
CA ALA A 23 40.20 34.29 13.25
C ALA A 23 39.85 33.14 12.30
N LEU A 24 40.47 33.06 11.12
CA LEU A 24 40.30 31.95 10.18
C LEU A 24 40.85 30.63 10.74
N VAL A 25 42.04 30.65 11.36
CA VAL A 25 42.63 29.46 12.01
C VAL A 25 41.77 28.98 13.17
N MET A 26 41.27 29.91 14.00
CA MET A 26 40.35 29.59 15.09
C MET A 26 39.04 28.99 14.55
N ARG A 27 38.50 29.53 13.46
CA ARG A 27 37.30 28.99 12.80
C ARG A 27 37.55 27.59 12.21
N MET A 28 38.71 27.37 11.59
CA MET A 28 39.11 26.06 11.07
C MET A 28 39.24 25.04 12.21
N TRP A 29 39.91 25.40 13.30
CA TRP A 29 40.05 24.55 14.48
C TRP A 29 38.68 24.21 15.09
N PHE A 30 37.79 25.20 15.19
CA PHE A 30 36.42 24.97 15.66
C PHE A 30 35.68 23.94 14.80
N LEU A 31 35.76 24.07 13.46
CA LEU A 31 35.13 23.12 12.54
C LEU A 31 35.75 21.72 12.59
N GLN A 32 37.08 21.62 12.77
CA GLN A 32 37.81 20.35 12.74
C GLN A 32 37.86 19.61 14.07
N VAL A 33 37.67 20.28 15.21
CA VAL A 33 37.81 19.68 16.54
C VAL A 33 36.50 19.70 17.32
N VAL A 34 35.77 20.81 17.30
CA VAL A 34 34.53 20.95 18.06
C VAL A 34 33.35 20.35 17.30
N ASP A 35 33.21 20.68 16.01
CA ASP A 35 32.12 20.18 15.18
C ASP A 35 32.43 18.85 14.47
N ALA A 36 33.67 18.36 14.53
CA ALA A 36 34.06 17.13 13.84
C ALA A 36 33.19 15.90 14.18
N PRO A 37 32.86 15.62 15.46
CA PRO A 37 31.99 14.50 15.78
C PRO A 37 30.58 14.65 15.17
N ALA A 38 30.05 15.87 15.14
CA ALA A 38 28.74 16.15 14.55
C ALA A 38 28.76 16.08 13.02
N LEU A 39 29.85 16.51 12.37
CA LEU A 39 30.05 16.41 10.92
C LEU A 39 30.28 14.96 10.50
N GLU A 40 31.01 14.18 11.29
CA GLU A 40 31.23 12.75 11.05
C GLU A 40 29.91 11.97 11.17
N GLN A 41 29.07 12.26 12.16
CA GLN A 41 27.72 11.69 12.24
C GLN A 41 26.85 12.04 11.03
N ARG A 42 26.92 13.27 10.51
CA ARG A 42 26.21 13.66 9.28
C ARG A 42 26.72 12.92 8.05
N VAL A 43 28.03 12.69 7.94
CA VAL A 43 28.63 11.92 6.86
C VAL A 43 28.24 10.44 6.96
N GLN A 44 28.24 9.86 8.16
CA GLN A 44 27.82 8.47 8.38
C GLN A 44 26.32 8.29 8.12
N ALA A 45 25.47 9.23 8.55
CA ALA A 45 24.04 9.19 8.28
C ALA A 45 23.74 9.22 6.77
N ASN A 46 24.47 10.04 6.02
CA ASN A 46 24.34 10.11 4.56
C ASN A 46 24.96 8.92 3.80
N LYS A 47 25.69 8.04 4.48
CA LYS A 47 26.27 6.81 3.90
C LYS A 47 25.42 5.57 4.14
N THR A 48 24.29 5.68 4.83
CA THR A 48 23.44 4.52 5.11
C THR A 48 22.02 4.69 4.57
N ARG A 49 21.45 3.61 4.04
CA ARG A 49 20.10 3.55 3.49
C ARG A 49 19.35 2.40 4.12
N THR A 50 18.22 2.69 4.75
CA THR A 50 17.36 1.68 5.38
C THR A 50 16.22 1.33 4.44
N VAL A 51 16.04 0.04 4.16
CA VAL A 51 14.94 -0.52 3.36
C VAL A 51 14.06 -1.36 4.26
N LYS A 52 12.76 -1.07 4.26
CA LYS A 52 11.78 -1.80 5.08
C LYS A 52 11.49 -3.18 4.48
N LEU A 53 11.49 -4.21 5.32
CA LEU A 53 11.04 -5.55 4.95
C LEU A 53 9.61 -5.74 5.48
N LEU A 54 8.66 -5.92 4.57
CA LEU A 54 7.27 -6.14 4.95
C LEU A 54 7.10 -7.55 5.53
N PRO A 55 6.39 -7.69 6.66
CA PRO A 55 6.10 -8.99 7.25
C PRO A 55 5.03 -9.74 6.47
N GLU A 56 5.00 -11.06 6.66
CA GLU A 56 3.83 -11.86 6.32
C GLU A 56 2.67 -11.49 7.25
N ARG A 57 1.49 -11.27 6.68
CA ARG A 57 0.29 -10.93 7.44
C ARG A 57 -0.31 -12.19 8.07
N GLY A 58 -0.92 -12.07 9.25
CA GLY A 58 -1.61 -13.19 9.89
C GLY A 58 -2.71 -13.79 9.00
N ARG A 59 -2.82 -15.12 8.99
CA ARG A 59 -3.89 -15.85 8.28
C ARG A 59 -5.19 -15.78 9.07
N ILE A 60 -6.31 -15.85 8.37
CA ILE A 60 -7.63 -15.90 9.00
C ILE A 60 -8.23 -17.27 8.74
N PHE A 61 -8.66 -17.91 9.82
CA PHE A 61 -9.27 -19.23 9.82
C PHE A 61 -10.71 -19.15 10.30
N ASP A 62 -11.54 -20.07 9.82
CA ASP A 62 -12.86 -20.33 10.39
C ASP A 62 -12.75 -21.12 11.69
N ARG A 63 -13.87 -21.54 12.29
CA ARG A 63 -13.91 -22.31 13.53
C ARG A 63 -13.19 -23.65 13.44
N GLU A 64 -13.27 -24.33 12.29
CA GLU A 64 -12.69 -25.66 12.04
C GLU A 64 -11.22 -25.61 11.58
N GLY A 65 -10.65 -24.42 11.38
CA GLY A 65 -9.27 -24.24 10.93
C GLY A 65 -9.10 -24.21 9.40
N ARG A 66 -10.18 -24.06 8.63
CA ARG A 66 -10.15 -23.82 7.19
C ARG A 66 -9.73 -22.38 6.91
N ILE A 67 -8.92 -22.19 5.89
CA ILE A 67 -8.36 -20.87 5.54
C ILE A 67 -9.44 -20.00 4.87
N MET A 68 -9.72 -18.85 5.46
CA MET A 68 -10.60 -17.81 4.90
C MET A 68 -9.80 -16.71 4.21
N ALA A 69 -8.60 -16.40 4.71
CA ALA A 69 -7.67 -15.46 4.09
C ALA A 69 -6.22 -15.91 4.33
N ASP A 70 -5.45 -15.96 3.24
CA ASP A 70 -4.06 -16.41 3.22
C ASP A 70 -3.13 -15.36 2.58
N ASN A 71 -1.86 -15.69 2.45
CA ASN A 71 -0.89 -14.90 1.69
C ASN A 71 -0.24 -15.75 0.60
N GLU A 72 -0.22 -15.22 -0.61
CA GLU A 72 0.49 -15.79 -1.74
C GLU A 72 1.84 -15.07 -1.90
N ARG A 73 2.90 -15.84 -2.16
CA ARG A 73 4.21 -15.28 -2.51
C ARG A 73 4.21 -14.90 -3.98
N ILE A 74 4.32 -13.60 -4.27
CA ILE A 74 4.36 -13.07 -5.63
C ILE A 74 5.73 -12.46 -5.96
N LEU A 75 6.06 -12.42 -7.24
CA LEU A 75 7.16 -11.62 -7.76
C LEU A 75 6.64 -10.26 -8.24
N THR A 76 7.24 -9.20 -7.74
CA THR A 76 6.93 -7.83 -8.13
C THR A 76 8.11 -7.25 -8.91
N ILE A 77 7.83 -6.76 -10.12
CA ILE A 77 8.77 -5.98 -10.92
C ILE A 77 8.96 -4.62 -10.27
N THR A 78 10.21 -4.23 -10.12
CA THR A 78 10.61 -2.90 -9.67
C THR A 78 11.51 -2.24 -10.70
N VAL A 79 11.45 -0.92 -10.79
CA VAL A 79 12.30 -0.15 -11.70
C VAL A 79 13.07 0.92 -10.92
N ALA A 80 14.38 0.96 -11.12
CA ALA A 80 15.26 1.98 -10.57
C ALA A 80 14.91 3.37 -11.13
N TRP A 81 14.81 4.37 -10.26
CA TRP A 81 14.44 5.74 -10.65
C TRP A 81 15.47 6.38 -11.59
N GLU A 82 16.74 5.98 -11.47
CA GLU A 82 17.85 6.41 -12.32
C GLU A 82 17.65 5.98 -13.77
N ALA A 83 17.06 4.80 -13.99
CA ALA A 83 16.77 4.28 -15.32
C ALA A 83 15.54 4.96 -15.97
N MET A 84 14.69 5.62 -15.19
CA MET A 84 13.48 6.30 -15.65
C MET A 84 13.61 7.83 -15.78
N GLY A 85 14.79 8.38 -15.50
CA GLY A 85 15.04 9.83 -15.60
C GLY A 85 14.44 10.66 -14.46
N SER A 86 14.74 10.29 -13.21
CA SER A 86 14.41 11.10 -12.03
C SER A 86 15.33 12.33 -11.89
N GLU A 87 14.90 13.37 -11.15
CA GLU A 87 15.61 14.65 -10.97
C GLU A 87 17.12 14.45 -10.71
N GLY A 88 17.95 14.91 -11.67
CA GLY A 88 19.40 14.76 -11.65
C GLY A 88 19.97 13.68 -12.58
N SER A 89 19.12 12.91 -13.25
CA SER A 89 19.50 11.90 -14.25
C SER A 89 19.53 12.49 -15.67
N VAL A 90 20.44 12.01 -16.51
CA VAL A 90 20.65 12.47 -17.91
C VAL A 90 19.59 11.89 -18.89
N VAL A 91 18.67 11.08 -18.39
CA VAL A 91 17.69 10.33 -19.19
C VAL A 91 16.51 11.23 -19.60
N ASP A 92 16.20 11.30 -20.90
CA ASP A 92 15.11 12.12 -21.44
C ASP A 92 13.75 11.45 -21.16
N THR A 93 12.67 12.25 -21.11
CA THR A 93 11.29 11.74 -20.95
C THR A 93 10.93 10.71 -22.04
N LYS A 94 11.58 10.83 -23.20
CA LYS A 94 11.46 9.91 -24.34
C LYS A 94 11.96 8.51 -24.02
N ASP A 95 13.09 8.37 -23.34
CA ASP A 95 13.69 7.08 -23.04
C ASP A 95 12.84 6.31 -22.02
N ARG A 96 12.24 7.03 -21.04
CA ARG A 96 11.24 6.45 -20.11
C ARG A 96 10.03 5.89 -20.86
N LEU A 97 9.44 6.68 -21.76
CA LEU A 97 8.27 6.26 -22.53
C LEU A 97 8.59 5.09 -23.46
N GLU A 98 9.81 5.01 -23.99
CA GLU A 98 10.26 3.86 -24.76
C GLU A 98 10.37 2.60 -23.88
N LEU A 99 10.97 2.71 -22.69
CA LEU A 99 11.04 1.62 -21.71
C LEU A 99 9.64 1.12 -21.34
N PHE A 100 8.73 2.02 -20.99
CA PHE A 100 7.33 1.67 -20.69
C PHE A 100 6.62 1.08 -21.92
N GLY A 101 6.92 1.55 -23.13
CA GLY A 101 6.40 0.96 -24.36
C GLY A 101 6.88 -0.47 -24.62
N ARG A 102 8.11 -0.80 -24.24
CA ARG A 102 8.65 -2.17 -24.30
C ARG A 102 7.99 -3.04 -23.23
N LEU A 103 7.89 -2.54 -21.99
CA LEU A 103 7.29 -3.26 -20.86
C LEU A 103 5.80 -3.53 -21.05
N SER A 104 5.08 -2.59 -21.67
CA SER A 104 3.65 -2.72 -21.95
C SER A 104 3.32 -4.00 -22.72
N LYS A 105 4.19 -4.39 -23.67
CA LYS A 105 4.02 -5.60 -24.48
C LYS A 105 4.21 -6.90 -23.69
N VAL A 106 4.98 -6.85 -22.61
CA VAL A 106 5.33 -8.01 -21.79
C VAL A 106 4.37 -8.15 -20.61
N LEU A 107 3.96 -7.03 -20.01
CA LEU A 107 3.21 -6.99 -18.75
C LEU A 107 1.70 -6.81 -18.92
N ASP A 108 1.22 -6.68 -20.16
CA ASP A 108 -0.19 -6.37 -20.47
C ASP A 108 -0.71 -5.14 -19.70
N MET A 109 0.19 -4.17 -19.50
CA MET A 109 -0.07 -2.95 -18.73
C MET A 109 0.04 -1.74 -19.65
N SER A 110 -0.88 -0.78 -19.53
CA SER A 110 -0.83 0.41 -20.37
C SER A 110 0.31 1.34 -19.95
N VAL A 111 0.90 2.05 -20.92
CA VAL A 111 1.93 3.06 -20.65
C VAL A 111 1.39 4.18 -19.76
N SER A 112 0.10 4.50 -19.88
CA SER A 112 -0.56 5.50 -19.04
C SER A 112 -0.58 5.09 -17.56
N ASP A 113 -0.85 3.83 -17.26
CA ASP A 113 -0.90 3.34 -15.87
C ASP A 113 0.51 3.35 -15.24
N MET A 114 1.53 3.03 -16.02
CA MET A 114 2.92 3.08 -15.57
C MET A 114 3.38 4.52 -15.30
N GLU A 115 2.99 5.45 -16.16
CA GLU A 115 3.28 6.89 -16.00
C GLU A 115 2.53 7.50 -14.81
N GLU A 116 1.29 7.09 -14.55
CA GLU A 116 0.55 7.47 -13.36
C GLU A 116 1.27 7.00 -12.09
N ARG A 117 1.77 5.76 -12.07
CA ARG A 117 2.55 5.25 -10.93
C ARG A 117 3.81 6.08 -10.69
N PHE A 118 4.55 6.41 -11.75
CA PHE A 118 5.74 7.26 -11.69
C PHE A 118 5.45 8.65 -11.12
N THR A 119 4.33 9.27 -11.51
CA THR A 119 3.96 10.63 -11.09
C THR A 119 3.20 10.70 -9.77
N SER A 120 2.72 9.56 -9.24
CA SER A 120 1.83 9.51 -8.08
C SER A 120 2.43 10.00 -6.75
N ASN A 121 3.75 10.21 -6.66
CA ASN A 121 4.47 10.53 -5.41
C ASN A 121 4.19 9.59 -4.22
N LYS A 122 3.53 8.45 -4.46
CA LYS A 122 3.23 7.42 -3.43
C LYS A 122 4.46 6.58 -3.10
N TYR A 123 5.37 6.48 -4.06
CA TYR A 123 6.59 5.69 -3.97
C TYR A 123 7.76 6.60 -3.66
N SER A 124 8.59 6.21 -2.69
CA SER A 124 9.79 6.95 -2.38
C SER A 124 10.78 6.88 -3.55
N PRO A 125 11.35 8.01 -4.02
CA PRO A 125 12.49 8.00 -4.95
C PRO A 125 13.70 7.23 -4.40
N LEU A 126 13.70 6.96 -3.09
CA LEU A 126 14.74 6.23 -2.38
C LEU A 126 14.52 4.71 -2.39
N LEU A 127 13.62 4.14 -3.19
CA LEU A 127 13.48 2.70 -3.41
C LEU A 127 13.07 2.43 -4.87
N PRO A 128 13.55 1.36 -5.53
CA PRO A 128 13.02 0.97 -6.83
C PRO A 128 11.50 0.95 -6.83
N MET A 129 10.88 1.60 -7.81
CA MET A 129 9.43 1.75 -7.87
C MET A 129 8.78 0.42 -8.27
N PRO A 130 7.86 -0.16 -7.47
CA PRO A 130 7.12 -1.34 -7.88
C PRO A 130 6.17 -0.99 -9.02
N LEU A 131 6.35 -1.65 -10.14
CA LEU A 131 5.61 -1.40 -11.38
C LEU A 131 4.45 -2.36 -11.54
N ALA A 132 4.71 -3.66 -11.45
CA ALA A 132 3.74 -4.72 -11.66
C ALA A 132 3.95 -5.85 -10.65
N GLU A 133 2.85 -6.34 -10.07
CA GLU A 133 2.81 -7.39 -9.05
C GLU A 133 2.31 -8.71 -9.65
N GLY A 134 2.78 -9.85 -9.15
CA GLY A 134 2.25 -11.17 -9.55
C GLY A 134 2.75 -11.66 -10.91
N VAL A 135 4.00 -11.32 -11.24
CA VAL A 135 4.61 -11.70 -12.52
C VAL A 135 5.08 -13.15 -12.47
N SER A 136 4.89 -13.90 -13.56
CA SER A 136 5.36 -15.28 -13.65
C SER A 136 6.89 -15.36 -13.62
N GLU A 137 7.42 -16.48 -13.12
CA GLU A 137 8.87 -16.71 -13.13
C GLU A 137 9.46 -16.69 -14.54
N GLU A 138 8.70 -17.16 -15.54
CA GLU A 138 9.08 -17.12 -16.96
C GLU A 138 9.26 -15.68 -17.47
N THR A 139 8.31 -14.80 -17.16
CA THR A 139 8.39 -13.37 -17.53
C THR A 139 9.53 -12.68 -16.78
N ALA A 140 9.74 -13.05 -15.51
CA ALA A 140 10.85 -12.51 -14.73
C ALA A 140 12.21 -12.90 -15.35
N ALA A 141 12.39 -14.18 -15.70
CA ALA A 141 13.59 -14.65 -16.38
C ALA A 141 13.80 -13.95 -17.73
N TYR A 142 12.75 -13.80 -18.54
CA TYR A 142 12.81 -13.12 -19.84
C TYR A 142 13.35 -11.68 -19.73
N LEU A 143 12.92 -10.94 -18.72
CA LEU A 143 13.31 -9.55 -18.47
C LEU A 143 14.74 -9.45 -17.91
N ILE A 144 15.12 -10.32 -16.98
CA ILE A 144 16.46 -10.34 -16.38
C ILE A 144 17.53 -10.66 -17.44
N GLU A 145 17.26 -11.60 -18.34
CA GLU A 145 18.17 -11.95 -19.44
C GLU A 145 18.40 -10.80 -20.43
N ARG A 146 17.47 -9.83 -20.48
CA ARG A 146 17.47 -8.68 -21.39
C ARG A 146 17.67 -7.36 -20.65
N ASN A 147 18.55 -7.35 -19.65
CA ASN A 147 18.84 -6.14 -18.87
C ASN A 147 19.31 -4.95 -19.73
N GLU A 148 19.90 -5.20 -20.90
CA GLU A 148 20.29 -4.17 -21.87
C GLU A 148 19.07 -3.50 -22.52
N ASP A 149 18.01 -4.28 -22.79
CA ASP A 149 16.74 -3.76 -23.34
C ASP A 149 15.85 -3.14 -22.27
N PHE A 150 16.04 -3.54 -21.01
CA PHE A 150 15.25 -3.19 -19.84
C PHE A 150 16.15 -2.71 -18.68
N PRO A 151 16.82 -1.54 -18.83
CA PRO A 151 17.72 -1.04 -17.80
C PRO A 151 16.97 -0.74 -16.49
N GLY A 152 17.60 -1.09 -15.38
CA GLY A 152 17.11 -0.78 -14.03
C GLY A 152 15.94 -1.63 -13.53
N ILE A 153 15.56 -2.68 -14.25
CA ILE A 153 14.55 -3.64 -13.76
C ILE A 153 15.17 -4.60 -12.75
N ASP A 154 14.47 -4.79 -11.63
CA ASP A 154 14.78 -5.80 -10.63
C ASP A 154 13.49 -6.43 -10.09
N PHE A 155 13.61 -7.56 -9.40
CA PHE A 155 12.47 -8.33 -8.90
C PHE A 155 12.58 -8.52 -7.39
N VAL A 156 11.48 -8.26 -6.70
CA VAL A 156 11.37 -8.49 -5.27
C VAL A 156 10.24 -9.47 -5.00
N ALA A 157 10.52 -10.47 -4.17
CA ALA A 157 9.49 -11.36 -3.67
C ALA A 157 8.70 -10.64 -2.57
N GLN A 158 7.38 -10.61 -2.71
CA GLN A 158 6.47 -9.96 -1.76
C GLN A 158 5.31 -10.90 -1.42
N TRP A 159 4.63 -10.59 -0.31
CA TRP A 159 3.42 -11.28 0.09
C TRP A 159 2.20 -10.51 -0.41
N LYS A 160 1.32 -11.18 -1.13
CA LYS A 160 0.02 -10.64 -1.55
C LYS A 160 -1.10 -11.38 -0.83
N ARG A 161 -2.07 -10.62 -0.32
CA ARG A 161 -3.21 -11.21 0.37
C ARG A 161 -4.09 -11.99 -0.61
N GLU A 162 -4.47 -13.22 -0.26
CA GLU A 162 -5.35 -14.07 -1.04
C GLU A 162 -6.61 -14.44 -0.24
N TYR A 163 -7.75 -14.54 -0.93
CA TYR A 163 -9.03 -14.95 -0.36
C TYR A 163 -9.55 -16.20 -1.10
N PRO A 164 -9.16 -17.41 -0.68
CA PRO A 164 -9.43 -18.64 -1.44
C PRO A 164 -10.92 -18.93 -1.65
N LEU A 165 -11.76 -18.52 -0.69
CA LEU A 165 -13.20 -18.82 -0.67
C LEU A 165 -14.06 -17.68 -1.22
N ALA A 166 -13.48 -16.61 -1.72
CA ALA A 166 -14.22 -15.48 -2.26
C ALA A 166 -15.24 -15.94 -3.35
N PRO A 167 -16.49 -15.42 -3.34
CA PRO A 167 -17.02 -14.32 -2.52
C PRO A 167 -17.62 -14.73 -1.15
N LEU A 168 -17.50 -16.00 -0.74
CA LEU A 168 -18.04 -16.48 0.54
C LEU A 168 -17.45 -15.68 1.70
N ALA A 169 -18.31 -15.24 2.62
CA ALA A 169 -17.92 -14.49 3.82
C ALA A 169 -17.21 -13.16 3.54
N ALA A 170 -17.32 -12.58 2.34
CA ALA A 170 -16.59 -11.36 1.97
C ALA A 170 -16.88 -10.17 2.90
N HIS A 171 -18.11 -10.06 3.42
CA HIS A 171 -18.47 -9.04 4.40
C HIS A 171 -17.86 -9.27 5.79
N VAL A 172 -17.68 -10.53 6.16
CA VAL A 172 -17.10 -10.93 7.44
C VAL A 172 -15.60 -10.71 7.41
N VAL A 173 -14.92 -11.33 6.44
CA VAL A 173 -13.47 -11.24 6.29
C VAL A 173 -13.06 -9.80 5.94
N GLY A 174 -13.76 -9.21 4.97
CA GLY A 174 -13.42 -7.91 4.41
C GLY A 174 -12.34 -8.00 3.34
N TYR A 175 -11.66 -6.87 3.13
CA TYR A 175 -10.63 -6.72 2.13
C TYR A 175 -9.58 -5.70 2.55
N LEU A 176 -8.40 -5.80 1.93
CA LEU A 176 -7.36 -4.78 2.00
C LEU A 176 -7.60 -3.72 0.92
N GLY A 177 -7.21 -2.49 1.21
CA GLY A 177 -7.21 -1.39 0.24
C GLY A 177 -6.11 -0.37 0.55
N SER A 178 -5.91 0.59 -0.35
CA SER A 178 -4.98 1.69 -0.14
C SER A 178 -5.40 2.53 1.07
N ILE A 179 -4.44 3.17 1.72
CA ILE A 179 -4.72 4.10 2.82
C ILE A 179 -5.57 5.27 2.29
N THR A 180 -6.69 5.55 2.96
CA THR A 180 -7.61 6.64 2.60
C THR A 180 -7.07 7.97 3.11
N GLU A 181 -7.35 9.08 2.42
CA GLU A 181 -6.85 10.42 2.79
C GLU A 181 -7.15 10.80 4.25
N ASN A 182 -8.31 10.38 4.77
CA ASN A 182 -8.73 10.64 6.14
C ASN A 182 -7.88 9.91 7.19
N ASP A 183 -7.35 8.74 6.84
CA ASP A 183 -6.62 7.86 7.77
C ASP A 183 -5.09 7.96 7.59
N VAL A 184 -4.59 8.67 6.56
CA VAL A 184 -3.15 8.78 6.26
C VAL A 184 -2.33 9.19 7.48
N ALA A 185 -2.74 10.25 8.18
CA ALA A 185 -1.98 10.76 9.33
C ALA A 185 -1.86 9.72 10.45
N GLN A 186 -2.93 8.97 10.71
CA GLN A 186 -2.93 7.88 11.69
C GLN A 186 -1.95 6.79 11.27
N TYR A 187 -2.02 6.31 10.03
CA TYR A 187 -1.19 5.19 9.58
C TYR A 187 0.29 5.57 9.49
N LEU A 188 0.61 6.78 9.07
CA LEU A 188 2.00 7.28 9.07
C LEU A 188 2.60 7.35 10.48
N ASP A 189 1.81 7.74 11.49
CA ASP A 189 2.27 7.80 12.90
C ASP A 189 2.64 6.40 13.45
N VAL A 190 1.93 5.35 13.02
CA VAL A 190 2.22 3.95 13.40
C VAL A 190 3.24 3.28 12.46
N GLY A 191 3.88 4.04 11.57
CA GLY A 191 4.99 3.63 10.74
C GLY A 191 4.63 2.84 9.48
N TYR A 192 3.45 3.05 8.91
CA TYR A 192 3.12 2.57 7.56
C TYR A 192 3.70 3.49 6.49
N ASP A 193 4.01 2.92 5.33
CA ASP A 193 4.31 3.69 4.12
C ASP A 193 3.02 4.00 3.34
N LEU A 194 3.00 5.10 2.59
CA LEU A 194 1.81 5.57 1.84
C LEU A 194 1.31 4.57 0.79
N ASN A 195 2.21 3.73 0.29
CA ASN A 195 1.92 2.70 -0.72
C ASN A 195 1.50 1.36 -0.10
N GLU A 196 1.52 1.19 1.23
CA GLU A 196 1.06 -0.04 1.88
C GLU A 196 -0.47 -0.20 1.82
N ARG A 197 -0.90 -1.46 1.83
CA ARG A 197 -2.32 -1.83 1.84
C ARG A 197 -2.75 -2.19 3.24
N VAL A 198 -3.87 -1.64 3.69
CA VAL A 198 -4.42 -1.81 5.04
C VAL A 198 -5.83 -2.39 4.98
N GLY A 199 -6.27 -3.05 6.04
CA GLY A 199 -7.63 -3.55 6.18
C GLY A 199 -8.65 -2.40 6.10
N GLN A 200 -9.52 -2.44 5.10
CA GLN A 200 -10.52 -1.40 4.87
C GLN A 200 -11.93 -1.80 5.34
N PHE A 201 -12.17 -3.10 5.46
CA PHE A 201 -13.47 -3.63 5.85
C PHE A 201 -13.35 -4.89 6.70
N GLY A 202 -14.45 -5.28 7.35
CA GLY A 202 -14.59 -6.55 8.06
C GLY A 202 -13.54 -6.79 9.14
N VAL A 203 -13.24 -8.08 9.35
CA VAL A 203 -12.22 -8.57 10.27
C VAL A 203 -10.83 -8.03 9.94
N GLU A 204 -10.50 -7.88 8.66
CA GLU A 204 -9.22 -7.30 8.22
C GLU A 204 -8.98 -5.91 8.80
N LYS A 205 -10.00 -5.04 8.82
CA LYS A 205 -9.91 -3.70 9.41
C LYS A 205 -9.86 -3.73 10.93
N ILE A 206 -10.76 -4.51 11.54
CA ILE A 206 -10.91 -4.54 13.01
C ILE A 206 -9.64 -5.08 13.68
N TYR A 207 -9.05 -6.13 13.10
CA TYR A 207 -7.88 -6.81 13.64
C TYR A 207 -6.56 -6.44 12.94
N GLU A 208 -6.53 -5.36 12.15
CA GLU A 208 -5.35 -4.85 11.44
C GLU A 208 -4.09 -4.84 12.32
N ARG A 209 -4.22 -4.33 13.56
CA ARG A 209 -3.11 -4.22 14.52
C ARG A 209 -2.46 -5.58 14.85
N TYR A 210 -3.25 -6.66 14.86
CA TYR A 210 -2.77 -8.01 15.18
C TYR A 210 -2.31 -8.75 13.92
N LEU A 211 -3.02 -8.53 12.80
CA LEU A 211 -2.73 -9.18 11.52
C LEU A 211 -1.48 -8.62 10.84
N ARG A 212 -1.17 -7.33 10.97
CA ARG A 212 -0.11 -6.67 10.18
C ARG A 212 1.32 -7.13 10.46
N GLY A 213 1.58 -7.76 11.61
CA GLY A 213 2.95 -8.08 12.03
C GLY A 213 3.82 -6.86 12.36
N LYS A 214 5.14 -7.08 12.44
CA LYS A 214 6.13 -6.01 12.66
C LYS A 214 7.12 -5.98 11.50
N PRO A 215 7.28 -4.84 10.82
CA PRO A 215 8.24 -4.74 9.74
C PRO A 215 9.67 -4.88 10.25
N GLY A 216 10.46 -5.59 9.48
CA GLY A 216 11.91 -5.64 9.62
C GLY A 216 12.54 -4.53 8.79
N TYR A 217 13.87 -4.51 8.72
CA TYR A 217 14.58 -3.63 7.82
C TYR A 217 15.98 -4.15 7.49
N VAL A 218 16.50 -3.71 6.34
CA VAL A 218 17.89 -3.89 5.94
C VAL A 218 18.53 -2.52 5.80
N LYS A 219 19.61 -2.30 6.53
CA LYS A 219 20.43 -1.09 6.43
C LYS A 219 21.63 -1.38 5.54
N TYR A 220 21.69 -0.69 4.42
CA TYR A 220 22.80 -0.74 3.48
C TYR A 220 23.74 0.44 3.69
N GLU A 221 25.04 0.23 3.47
CA GLU A 221 26.02 1.27 3.23
C GLU A 221 26.02 1.59 1.74
N ILE A 222 25.91 2.87 1.38
CA ILE A 222 25.84 3.35 0.00
C ILE A 222 27.02 4.26 -0.34
N ASP A 223 27.44 4.23 -1.62
CA ASP A 223 28.40 5.20 -2.15
C ASP A 223 27.72 6.56 -2.44
N SER A 224 28.50 7.56 -2.85
CA SER A 224 27.97 8.90 -3.19
C SER A 224 27.04 8.90 -4.40
N ARG A 225 26.95 7.80 -5.14
CA ARG A 225 26.04 7.59 -6.28
C ARG A 225 24.84 6.72 -5.91
N GLY A 226 24.68 6.35 -4.63
CA GLY A 226 23.56 5.53 -4.15
C GLY A 226 23.71 4.03 -4.40
N THR A 227 24.86 3.58 -4.92
CA THR A 227 25.12 2.16 -5.15
C THR A 227 25.34 1.46 -3.81
N ILE A 228 24.69 0.31 -3.62
CA ILE A 228 24.79 -0.51 -2.41
C ILE A 228 26.20 -1.13 -2.35
N LEU A 229 26.95 -0.83 -1.30
CA LEU A 229 28.28 -1.40 -1.04
C LEU A 229 28.19 -2.63 -0.15
N LYS A 230 27.45 -2.52 0.96
CA LYS A 230 27.43 -3.57 2.00
C LYS A 230 26.16 -3.51 2.84
N VAL A 231 25.72 -4.65 3.35
CA VAL A 231 24.71 -4.71 4.43
C VAL A 231 25.39 -4.40 5.77
N VAL A 232 24.95 -3.32 6.41
CA VAL A 232 25.40 -2.91 7.76
C VAL A 232 24.65 -3.70 8.83
N GLU A 233 23.33 -3.79 8.66
CA GLU A 233 22.43 -4.36 9.65
C GLU A 233 21.21 -4.94 8.92
N ARG A 234 20.72 -6.09 9.39
CA ARG A 234 19.51 -6.72 8.86
C ARG A 234 18.71 -7.28 10.02
N ILE A 235 17.47 -6.84 10.12
CA ILE A 235 16.49 -7.32 11.08
C ILE A 235 15.34 -7.92 10.28
N GLU A 236 15.10 -9.22 10.45
CA GLU A 236 13.99 -9.91 9.79
C GLU A 236 12.64 -9.42 10.33
N PRO A 237 11.61 -9.34 9.47
CA PRO A 237 10.26 -9.01 9.91
C PRO A 237 9.67 -10.11 10.78
N ILE A 238 8.73 -9.74 11.64
CA ILE A 238 7.95 -10.68 12.46
C ILE A 238 6.56 -10.78 11.86
N ALA A 239 6.15 -11.99 11.49
CA ALA A 239 4.83 -12.26 10.95
C ALA A 239 3.70 -11.80 11.89
N GLY A 240 2.55 -11.48 11.30
CA GLY A 240 1.34 -11.18 12.02
C GLY A 240 0.79 -12.38 12.80
N ASN A 241 -0.09 -12.10 13.75
CA ASN A 241 -0.77 -13.16 14.48
C ASN A 241 -1.90 -13.72 13.61
N ASP A 242 -1.96 -15.04 13.51
CA ASP A 242 -3.09 -15.75 12.92
C ASP A 242 -4.35 -15.54 13.77
N LEU A 243 -5.50 -15.44 13.12
CA LEU A 243 -6.81 -15.22 13.76
C LEU A 243 -7.75 -16.37 13.45
N GLN A 244 -8.22 -17.05 14.50
CA GLN A 244 -9.30 -18.02 14.42
C GLN A 244 -10.63 -17.32 14.70
N LEU A 245 -11.58 -17.41 13.77
CA LEU A 245 -12.94 -16.91 13.95
C LEU A 245 -13.86 -17.98 14.55
N ALA A 246 -14.97 -17.53 15.14
CA ALA A 246 -16.05 -18.43 15.55
C ALA A 246 -17.01 -18.81 14.40
N ILE A 247 -16.84 -18.17 13.25
CA ILE A 247 -17.62 -18.43 12.04
C ILE A 247 -17.34 -19.83 11.53
N ASP A 248 -18.38 -20.58 11.23
CA ASP A 248 -18.30 -21.87 10.56
C ASP A 248 -18.66 -21.64 9.08
N LEU A 249 -17.77 -22.05 8.17
CA LEU A 249 -17.98 -21.83 6.74
C LEU A 249 -19.19 -22.57 6.17
N ASP A 250 -19.57 -23.72 6.75
CA ASP A 250 -20.72 -24.49 6.26
C ASP A 250 -22.02 -23.75 6.59
N TYR A 251 -22.13 -23.21 7.81
CA TYR A 251 -23.25 -22.36 8.20
C TYR A 251 -23.25 -21.02 7.46
N GLN A 252 -22.07 -20.44 7.23
CA GLN A 252 -21.93 -19.21 6.45
C GLN A 252 -22.42 -19.41 5.01
N GLN A 253 -21.99 -20.48 4.35
CA GLN A 253 -22.39 -20.80 2.98
C GLN A 253 -23.89 -21.04 2.90
N TYR A 254 -24.45 -21.81 3.84
CA TYR A 254 -25.88 -22.04 3.91
C TYR A 254 -26.67 -20.73 4.12
N ALA A 255 -26.23 -19.86 5.04
CA ALA A 255 -26.89 -18.59 5.33
C ALA A 255 -26.88 -17.64 4.12
N GLU A 256 -25.77 -17.51 3.41
CA GLU A 256 -25.66 -16.69 2.19
C GLU A 256 -26.56 -17.22 1.08
N GLN A 257 -26.52 -18.53 0.80
CA GLN A 257 -27.35 -19.16 -0.23
C GLN A 257 -28.85 -19.07 0.09
N ALA A 258 -29.23 -19.31 1.35
CA ALA A 258 -30.62 -19.21 1.79
C ALA A 258 -31.14 -17.77 1.68
N LEU A 259 -30.33 -16.79 2.08
CA LEU A 259 -30.67 -15.37 1.97
C LEU A 259 -30.86 -14.94 0.52
N GLU A 260 -29.91 -15.28 -0.36
CA GLU A 260 -29.99 -14.96 -1.78
C GLU A 260 -31.23 -15.61 -2.42
N THR A 261 -31.42 -16.91 -2.20
CA THR A 261 -32.57 -17.66 -2.72
C THR A 261 -33.89 -17.03 -2.26
N GLN A 262 -34.00 -16.70 -0.97
CA GLN A 262 -35.24 -16.13 -0.43
C GLN A 262 -35.51 -14.72 -0.96
N LEU A 263 -34.48 -13.91 -1.18
CA LEU A 263 -34.61 -12.59 -1.81
C LEU A 263 -35.04 -12.71 -3.27
N LEU A 264 -34.49 -13.68 -4.02
CA LEU A 264 -34.91 -13.95 -5.39
C LEU A 264 -36.36 -14.42 -5.47
N VAL A 265 -36.77 -15.38 -4.61
CA VAL A 265 -38.16 -15.84 -4.53
C VAL A 265 -39.10 -14.69 -4.19
N ARG A 266 -38.73 -13.84 -3.24
CA ARG A 266 -39.51 -12.65 -2.86
C ARG A 266 -39.72 -11.69 -4.04
N ARG A 267 -38.77 -11.58 -4.98
CA ARG A 267 -38.90 -10.71 -6.16
C ARG A 267 -39.96 -11.19 -7.16
N PHE A 268 -40.34 -12.47 -7.13
CA PHE A 268 -41.43 -13.00 -7.95
C PHE A 268 -42.81 -12.88 -7.28
N VAL A 269 -42.86 -12.40 -6.04
CA VAL A 269 -44.14 -12.15 -5.36
C VAL A 269 -44.67 -10.79 -5.81
N GLU A 270 -45.80 -10.83 -6.51
CA GLU A 270 -46.55 -9.64 -6.89
C GLU A 270 -47.27 -9.06 -5.68
N THR A 271 -47.12 -7.75 -5.47
CA THR A 271 -47.95 -7.00 -4.53
C THR A 271 -48.84 -6.07 -5.31
N CYS A 272 -50.13 -6.35 -5.27
CA CYS A 272 -51.15 -5.52 -5.90
C CYS A 272 -51.58 -4.45 -4.88
N GLN A 273 -50.95 -3.27 -4.92
CA GLN A 273 -51.34 -2.15 -4.09
C GLN A 273 -52.28 -1.23 -4.87
N ALA A 274 -53.41 -0.88 -4.25
CA ALA A 274 -54.27 0.19 -4.70
C ALA A 274 -53.63 1.54 -4.37
N LYS A 275 -52.97 2.16 -5.33
CA LYS A 275 -52.50 3.55 -5.16
C LYS A 275 -53.67 4.50 -5.43
N ASP A 276 -54.15 5.20 -4.39
CA ASP A 276 -54.88 6.46 -4.55
C ASP A 276 -54.06 7.58 -3.91
N SER A 277 -54.03 8.75 -4.56
CA SER A 277 -53.31 9.98 -4.18
C SER A 277 -53.75 10.58 -2.82
N LYS A 278 -54.60 9.88 -2.06
CA LYS A 278 -55.18 10.33 -0.78
C LYS A 278 -55.18 9.28 0.35
N GLN A 279 -54.35 8.23 0.28
CA GLN A 279 -54.19 7.26 1.40
C GLN A 279 -55.51 6.61 1.89
N GLN A 280 -56.53 6.47 1.04
CA GLN A 280 -57.69 5.61 1.35
C GLN A 280 -57.60 4.31 0.56
N VAL A 281 -57.78 3.19 1.27
CA VAL A 281 -57.81 1.84 0.70
C VAL A 281 -59.12 1.66 -0.06
N VAL A 282 -59.20 2.21 -1.27
CA VAL A 282 -60.25 1.89 -2.21
C VAL A 282 -59.85 0.59 -2.90
N LYS A 283 -60.69 -0.45 -2.90
CA LYS A 283 -60.48 -1.65 -3.74
C LYS A 283 -60.52 -1.19 -5.21
N PRO A 284 -59.40 -1.13 -5.93
CA PRO A 284 -59.38 -0.67 -7.30
C PRO A 284 -59.88 -1.83 -8.18
N GLN A 285 -60.68 -1.54 -9.20
CA GLN A 285 -61.10 -2.55 -10.18
C GLN A 285 -59.91 -3.08 -11.02
N PHE A 286 -58.77 -2.38 -10.98
CA PHE A 286 -57.50 -2.77 -11.58
C PHE A 286 -56.36 -2.40 -10.61
N ALA A 287 -55.95 -3.32 -9.74
CA ALA A 287 -54.76 -3.11 -8.94
C ALA A 287 -53.54 -3.30 -9.85
N GLU A 288 -52.69 -2.27 -9.99
CA GLU A 288 -51.39 -2.44 -10.63
C GLU A 288 -50.54 -3.33 -9.72
N CYS A 289 -50.30 -4.56 -10.17
CA CYS A 289 -49.45 -5.50 -9.46
C CYS A 289 -47.99 -5.22 -9.87
N GLU A 290 -47.19 -4.81 -8.90
CA GLU A 290 -45.74 -4.68 -9.06
C GLU A 290 -45.04 -5.79 -8.27
N ASN A 291 -43.96 -6.30 -8.83
CA ASN A 291 -43.07 -7.23 -8.14
C ASN A 291 -42.41 -6.55 -6.93
N LEU A 292 -42.27 -7.30 -5.83
CA LEU A 292 -41.54 -6.85 -4.65
C LEU A 292 -40.08 -6.55 -4.99
N LYS A 293 -39.68 -5.30 -4.81
CA LYS A 293 -38.28 -4.89 -4.86
C LYS A 293 -37.62 -5.36 -3.56
N SER A 294 -36.97 -6.52 -3.59
CA SER A 294 -36.17 -7.04 -2.47
C SER A 294 -34.67 -6.80 -2.75
N PRO A 295 -34.15 -5.58 -2.56
CA PRO A 295 -32.81 -5.20 -2.99
C PRO A 295 -31.71 -5.75 -2.07
N ALA A 296 -31.99 -5.91 -0.77
CA ALA A 296 -31.00 -6.24 0.25
C ALA A 296 -31.61 -7.06 1.39
N GLY A 297 -30.73 -7.72 2.17
CA GLY A 297 -31.10 -8.44 3.38
C GLY A 297 -29.86 -8.86 4.17
N SER A 298 -30.07 -9.28 5.42
CA SER A 298 -28.99 -9.82 6.27
C SER A 298 -29.50 -10.95 7.15
N VAL A 299 -28.59 -11.83 7.56
CA VAL A 299 -28.84 -12.96 8.46
C VAL A 299 -27.68 -13.05 9.44
N VAL A 300 -28.00 -13.27 10.71
CA VAL A 300 -27.03 -13.54 11.77
C VAL A 300 -27.44 -14.84 12.45
N MET A 301 -26.51 -15.80 12.54
CA MET A 301 -26.66 -17.04 13.29
C MET A 301 -25.67 -17.02 14.45
N MET A 302 -26.17 -17.26 15.66
CA MET A 302 -25.37 -17.26 16.87
C MET A 302 -25.64 -18.51 17.71
N ASP A 303 -24.62 -18.98 18.40
CA ASP A 303 -24.77 -19.94 19.48
C ASP A 303 -25.32 -19.22 20.71
N TYR A 304 -26.50 -19.62 21.17
CA TYR A 304 -27.15 -18.97 22.30
C TYR A 304 -26.45 -19.24 23.64
N SER A 305 -25.63 -20.28 23.72
CA SER A 305 -24.96 -20.71 24.95
C SER A 305 -23.60 -20.02 25.15
N THR A 306 -22.85 -19.81 24.07
CA THR A 306 -21.53 -19.17 24.09
C THR A 306 -21.56 -17.70 23.69
N GLY A 307 -22.60 -17.27 22.96
CA GLY A 307 -22.67 -15.95 22.33
C GLY A 307 -21.81 -15.82 21.06
N GLU A 308 -21.22 -16.91 20.60
CA GLU A 308 -20.41 -16.95 19.37
C GLU A 308 -21.28 -16.72 18.13
N VAL A 309 -20.77 -15.92 17.19
CA VAL A 309 -21.41 -15.73 15.89
C VAL A 309 -20.89 -16.80 14.95
N LEU A 310 -21.79 -17.70 14.52
CA LEU A 310 -21.48 -18.84 13.66
C LEU A 310 -21.61 -18.52 12.18
N ALA A 311 -22.51 -17.60 11.82
CA ALA A 311 -22.64 -17.08 10.45
C ALA A 311 -23.17 -15.64 10.46
N LEU A 312 -22.69 -14.83 9.53
CA LEU A 312 -23.12 -13.45 9.31
C LEU A 312 -23.14 -13.17 7.80
N ALA A 313 -24.34 -13.18 7.21
CA ALA A 313 -24.54 -12.98 5.78
C ALA A 313 -25.21 -11.63 5.51
N SER A 314 -24.79 -10.98 4.42
CA SER A 314 -25.37 -9.74 3.93
C SER A 314 -25.47 -9.81 2.41
N TYR A 315 -26.59 -9.32 1.86
CA TYR A 315 -26.84 -9.24 0.42
C TYR A 315 -27.21 -7.79 0.04
N PRO A 316 -26.69 -7.24 -1.07
CA PRO A 316 -25.84 -7.87 -2.08
C PRO A 316 -24.42 -8.17 -1.57
N THR A 317 -23.84 -9.28 -2.04
CA THR A 317 -22.45 -9.65 -1.75
C THR A 317 -21.48 -9.07 -2.79
N PHE A 318 -20.19 -9.15 -2.49
CA PHE A 318 -19.11 -8.72 -3.38
C PHE A 318 -17.94 -9.70 -3.32
N ASP A 319 -17.09 -9.68 -4.34
CA ASP A 319 -15.84 -10.45 -4.33
C ASP A 319 -14.72 -9.58 -3.77
N ASN A 320 -14.17 -9.97 -2.62
CA ASN A 320 -13.09 -9.24 -1.95
C ASN A 320 -11.76 -9.30 -2.74
N ARG A 321 -11.59 -10.26 -3.67
CA ARG A 321 -10.40 -10.33 -4.54
C ARG A 321 -10.31 -9.15 -5.50
N TRP A 322 -11.44 -8.54 -5.88
CA TRP A 322 -11.42 -7.36 -6.75
C TRP A 322 -10.61 -6.21 -6.15
N PHE A 323 -10.64 -6.07 -4.83
CA PHE A 323 -9.91 -5.00 -4.15
C PHE A 323 -8.41 -5.20 -4.19
N ASN A 324 -7.90 -6.44 -4.29
CA ASN A 324 -6.47 -6.73 -4.36
C ASN A 324 -5.77 -6.08 -5.55
N SER A 325 -6.44 -5.98 -6.69
CA SER A 325 -5.90 -5.35 -7.90
C SER A 325 -6.18 -3.84 -7.96
N GLY A 326 -6.87 -3.29 -6.95
CA GLY A 326 -7.47 -1.96 -7.01
C GLY A 326 -8.73 -1.98 -7.86
N ILE A 327 -9.85 -1.46 -7.33
CA ILE A 327 -11.07 -1.29 -8.10
C ILE A 327 -11.25 0.15 -8.55
N SER A 328 -11.81 0.34 -9.75
CA SER A 328 -12.18 1.67 -10.22
C SER A 328 -13.25 2.29 -9.32
N SER A 329 -13.29 3.61 -9.27
CA SER A 329 -14.31 4.35 -8.50
C SER A 329 -15.74 4.04 -8.98
N ASP A 330 -15.92 3.75 -10.26
CA ASP A 330 -17.19 3.32 -10.84
C ASP A 330 -17.61 1.95 -10.32
N LYS A 331 -16.71 0.97 -10.35
CA LYS A 331 -16.99 -0.38 -9.83
C LYS A 331 -17.22 -0.34 -8.32
N PHE A 332 -16.49 0.49 -7.59
CA PHE A 332 -16.72 0.71 -6.17
C PHE A 332 -18.13 1.24 -5.90
N ARG A 333 -18.61 2.22 -6.68
CA ARG A 333 -19.96 2.80 -6.53
C ARG A 333 -21.07 1.82 -6.90
N GLU A 334 -20.81 0.91 -7.84
CA GLU A 334 -21.76 -0.16 -8.20
C GLU A 334 -21.97 -1.12 -7.01
N ILE A 335 -20.89 -1.46 -6.31
CA ILE A 335 -20.91 -2.38 -5.16
C ILE A 335 -21.45 -1.68 -3.90
N PHE A 336 -21.03 -0.44 -3.67
CA PHE A 336 -21.41 0.38 -2.52
C PHE A 336 -22.12 1.67 -2.97
N PRO A 337 -23.38 1.59 -3.41
CA PRO A 337 -24.13 2.77 -3.81
C PRO A 337 -24.34 3.68 -2.59
N LYS A 338 -24.03 4.97 -2.76
CA LYS A 338 -24.38 5.99 -1.76
C LYS A 338 -25.90 6.17 -1.79
N THR A 339 -26.55 5.79 -0.70
CA THR A 339 -27.99 6.02 -0.45
C THR A 339 -28.30 7.49 -0.24
#